data_AF-A0A521WKQ4-F1
#
_entry.id   AF-A0A521WKQ4-F1
#
_cell.length_a   1.000
_cell.length_b   1.000
_cell.length_c   1.000
_cell.angle_alpha   90.00
_cell.angle_beta   90.00
_cell.angle_gamma   90.00
#
_symmetry.space_group_name_H-M   'P 1'
#
loop_
_entity.id
_entity.type
_entity.pdbx_description
1 polymer ?
#
loop_
_entity_poly.entity_id
_entity_poly.type
_entity_poly.pdbx_seq_one_letter_code
_entity_poly.pdbx_strand_id
1 'polypeptide(L)'
;MKHLIEQLNNYSGAIGIIITFISGIWALLKLREYLKDKRFKTYHELIDEMVNETRNPDRVIKLDRQVAIIFELRNFTSYYPVTRRILTDLKIAWENQPRAITEIDLTLDFISRNWFIRMYRKLLKI
;
A
#
# COMPACT_ATOMS: atom_id res chain seq x y z
N MET A 1 19.16 33.17 -36.32
CA MET A 1 17.72 32.84 -36.11
C MET A 1 17.17 31.92 -37.18
N LYS A 2 17.14 32.29 -38.47
CA LYS A 2 16.58 31.45 -39.55
C LYS A 2 17.20 30.05 -39.63
N HIS A 3 18.53 29.96 -39.52
CA HIS A 3 19.26 28.68 -39.54
C HIS A 3 18.86 27.74 -38.37
N LEU A 4 18.59 28.28 -37.18
CA LEU A 4 18.16 27.47 -36.02
C LEU A 4 16.73 26.95 -36.19
N ILE A 5 15.84 27.76 -36.78
CA ILE A 5 14.46 27.38 -37.08
C ILE A 5 14.43 26.26 -38.12
N GLU A 6 15.29 26.34 -39.14
CA GLU A 6 15.41 25.33 -40.18
C GLU A 6 15.95 23.99 -39.64
N GLN A 7 16.94 24.04 -38.74
CA GLN A 7 17.42 22.85 -38.02
C GLN A 7 16.33 22.23 -37.13
N LEU A 8 15.56 23.04 -36.39
CA LEU A 8 14.44 22.56 -35.58
C LEU A 8 13.35 21.90 -36.43
N ASN A 9 13.06 22.45 -37.62
CA ASN A 9 12.05 21.88 -38.51
C ASN A 9 12.47 20.51 -39.06
N ASN A 10 13.75 20.34 -39.40
CA ASN A 10 14.32 19.08 -39.89
C ASN A 10 14.27 17.96 -38.86
N TYR A 11 14.25 18.28 -37.56
CA TYR A 11 14.15 17.30 -36.46
C TYR A 11 12.80 17.35 -35.70
N SER A 12 11.81 18.07 -36.23
CA SER A 12 10.53 18.31 -35.56
C SER A 12 9.83 17.02 -35.11
N GLY A 13 9.87 15.97 -35.94
CA GLY A 13 9.33 14.65 -35.59
C GLY A 13 10.07 13.99 -34.42
N ALA A 14 11.40 14.02 -34.41
CA ALA A 14 12.20 13.45 -33.31
C ALA A 14 11.98 14.23 -32.00
N ILE A 15 11.88 15.55 -32.07
CA ILE A 15 11.59 16.41 -30.92
C ILE A 15 10.20 16.10 -30.33
N GLY A 16 9.18 15.93 -31.18
CA GLY A 16 7.83 15.57 -30.72
C GLY A 16 7.78 14.21 -30.00
N ILE A 17 8.54 13.23 -30.50
CA ILE A 17 8.68 11.91 -29.85
C ILE A 17 9.33 12.05 -28.47
N ILE A 18 10.44 12.79 -28.38
CA ILE A 18 11.16 13.00 -27.11
C ILE A 18 10.25 13.69 -26.07
N ILE A 19 9.53 14.75 -26.47
CA ILE A 19 8.59 15.45 -25.60
C ILE A 19 7.52 14.49 -25.06
N THR A 20 6.95 13.66 -25.93
CA THR A 20 5.93 12.67 -25.53
C THR A 20 6.46 11.69 -24.50
N PHE A 21 7.68 11.17 -24.69
CA PHE A 21 8.30 10.28 -23.72
C PHE A 21 8.59 10.97 -22.38
N ILE A 22 9.10 12.20 -22.41
CA ILE A 22 9.36 12.98 -21.18
C ILE A 22 8.06 13.22 -20.42
N SER A 23 7.00 13.65 -21.10
CA SER A 23 5.68 13.86 -20.48
C SER A 23 5.10 12.56 -19.91
N GLY A 24 5.23 11.44 -20.63
CA GLY A 24 4.81 10.13 -20.16
C GLY A 24 5.54 9.68 -18.90
N ILE A 25 6.87 9.82 -18.87
CA ILE A 25 7.69 9.50 -17.69
C ILE A 25 7.29 10.38 -16.51
N TRP A 26 7.11 11.69 -16.74
CA TRP A 26 6.72 12.62 -15.68
C TRP A 26 5.34 12.29 -15.10
N ALA A 27 4.37 11.91 -15.94
CA ALA A 27 3.06 11.46 -15.50
C ALA A 27 3.14 10.17 -14.66
N LEU A 28 4.00 9.22 -15.03
CA LEU A 28 4.22 7.99 -14.26
C LEU A 28 4.83 8.26 -12.89
N LEU A 29 5.81 9.17 -12.82
CA LEU A 29 6.41 9.59 -11.54
C LEU A 29 5.37 10.23 -10.62
N LYS A 30 4.57 11.16 -11.15
CA LYS A 30 3.50 11.82 -10.40
C LYS A 30 2.42 10.83 -9.92
N LEU A 31 2.05 9.88 -10.77
CA LEU A 31 1.11 8.81 -10.40
C LEU A 31 1.67 7.95 -9.26
N ARG A 32 2.96 7.60 -9.30
CA ARG A 32 3.62 6.83 -8.25
C ARG A 32 3.62 7.57 -6.91
N GLU A 33 3.85 8.87 -6.91
CA GLU A 33 3.77 9.72 -5.71
C GLU A 33 2.35 9.76 -5.15
N TYR A 34 1.35 10.00 -6.00
CA TYR A 34 -0.06 9.98 -5.61
C TYR A 34 -0.48 8.63 -5.00
N LEU A 35 -0.08 7.52 -5.61
CA LEU A 35 -0.37 6.18 -5.09
C LEU A 35 0.33 5.91 -3.76
N LYS A 36 1.53 6.45 -3.55
CA LYS A 36 2.25 6.35 -2.28
C LYS A 36 1.51 7.09 -1.17
N ASP A 37 1.08 8.33 -1.44
CA ASP A 37 0.32 9.14 -0.50
C ASP A 37 -1.03 8.52 -0.14
N LYS A 38 -1.77 8.05 -1.16
CA LYS A 38 -3.03 7.33 -0.97
C LYS A 38 -2.84 6.09 -0.09
N ARG A 39 -1.81 5.27 -0.35
CA ARG A 39 -1.49 4.10 0.48
C ARG A 39 -1.09 4.48 1.90
N PHE A 40 -0.32 5.56 2.06
CA PHE A 40 0.02 6.10 3.38
C PHE A 40 -1.25 6.43 4.15
N LYS A 41 -2.16 7.20 3.55
CA LYS A 41 -3.42 7.61 4.19
C LYS A 41 -4.29 6.40 4.56
N THR A 42 -4.53 5.49 3.62
CA THR A 42 -5.34 4.29 3.87
C THR A 42 -4.77 3.42 4.98
N TYR A 43 -3.43 3.24 5.03
CA TYR A 43 -2.81 2.47 6.12
C TYR A 43 -3.11 3.08 7.49
N HIS A 44 -2.97 4.40 7.63
CA HIS A 44 -3.21 5.08 8.90
C HIS A 44 -4.70 5.10 9.27
N GLU A 45 -5.59 5.25 8.28
CA GLU A 45 -7.03 5.15 8.49
C GLU A 45 -7.42 3.75 9.00
N LEU A 46 -6.86 2.67 8.43
CA LEU A 46 -7.11 1.29 8.90
C LEU A 46 -6.60 1.05 10.33
N ILE A 47 -5.41 1.56 10.67
CA ILE A 47 -4.87 1.46 12.04
C ILE A 47 -5.70 2.27 13.04
N ASP A 48 -6.05 3.52 12.70
CA ASP A 48 -6.91 4.39 13.50
C ASP A 48 -8.25 3.71 13.76
N GLU A 49 -8.84 3.17 12.69
CA GLU A 49 -10.08 2.42 12.77
C GLU A 49 -9.94 1.20 13.67
N MET A 50 -8.90 0.37 13.53
CA MET A 50 -8.77 -0.87 14.30
C MET A 50 -8.59 -0.65 15.82
N VAL A 51 -7.98 0.47 16.24
CA VAL A 51 -7.54 0.69 17.62
C VAL A 51 -8.37 1.74 18.36
N ASN A 52 -8.92 2.75 17.68
CA ASN A 52 -9.57 3.87 18.34
C ASN A 52 -11.09 3.71 18.45
N GLU A 53 -11.53 2.91 19.42
CA GLU A 53 -12.92 2.92 19.92
C GLU A 53 -13.26 4.26 20.60
N THR A 54 -12.26 4.98 21.13
CA THR A 54 -12.40 6.23 21.89
C THR A 54 -12.89 7.43 21.08
N ARG A 55 -12.76 7.42 19.74
CA ARG A 55 -13.25 8.52 18.88
C ARG A 55 -14.77 8.51 18.70
N ASN A 56 -15.41 7.35 18.94
CA ASN A 56 -16.86 7.19 18.94
C ASN A 56 -17.18 6.07 19.94
N PRO A 57 -17.45 6.38 21.22
CA PRO A 57 -17.73 5.38 22.24
C PRO A 57 -18.93 4.46 21.91
N ASP A 58 -19.80 4.88 20.99
CA ASP A 58 -20.92 4.07 20.48
C ASP A 58 -20.53 3.09 19.36
N ARG A 59 -19.29 3.15 18.86
CA ARG A 59 -18.78 2.35 17.75
C ARG A 59 -17.97 1.17 18.28
N VAL A 60 -18.68 0.14 18.75
CA VAL A 60 -18.06 -1.18 18.92
C VAL A 60 -17.70 -1.71 17.53
N ILE A 61 -16.42 -1.89 17.27
CA ILE A 61 -15.96 -2.45 16.00
C ILE A 61 -16.27 -3.94 16.01
N LYS A 62 -17.01 -4.37 14.99
CA LYS A 62 -17.34 -5.78 14.83
C LYS A 62 -16.04 -6.57 14.59
N LEU A 63 -15.91 -7.72 15.26
CA LEU A 63 -14.77 -8.64 15.12
C LEU A 63 -14.44 -8.95 13.66
N ASP A 64 -15.44 -9.12 12.80
CA ASP A 64 -15.23 -9.39 11.37
C ASP A 64 -14.50 -8.24 10.65
N ARG A 65 -14.74 -7.00 11.09
CA ARG A 65 -14.06 -5.81 10.57
C ARG A 65 -12.60 -5.77 11.04
N GLN A 66 -12.32 -6.10 12.30
CA GLN A 66 -10.95 -6.23 12.80
C GLN A 66 -10.18 -7.28 12.01
N VAL A 67 -10.78 -8.46 11.79
CA VAL A 67 -10.21 -9.54 10.97
C VAL A 67 -9.93 -9.04 9.54
N ALA A 68 -10.89 -8.37 8.91
CA ALA A 68 -10.69 -7.81 7.57
C ALA A 68 -9.55 -6.78 7.52
N ILE A 69 -9.46 -5.89 8.51
CA ILE A 69 -8.37 -4.91 8.61
C ILE A 69 -7.03 -5.62 8.73
N ILE A 70 -6.89 -6.59 9.65
CA ILE A 70 -5.64 -7.34 9.84
C ILE A 70 -5.20 -8.00 8.53
N PHE A 71 -6.14 -8.66 7.83
CA PHE A 71 -5.89 -9.23 6.51
C PHE A 71 -5.39 -8.18 5.50
N GLU A 72 -5.99 -6.99 5.49
CA GLU A 72 -5.61 -5.93 4.56
C GLU A 72 -4.20 -5.36 4.83
N LEU A 73 -3.77 -5.31 6.10
CA LEU A 73 -2.45 -4.79 6.48
C LEU A 73 -1.30 -5.53 5.77
N ARG A 74 -1.50 -6.80 5.40
CA ARG A 74 -0.54 -7.61 4.63
C ARG A 74 -0.25 -7.08 3.21
N ASN A 75 -1.00 -6.07 2.74
CA ASN A 75 -0.78 -5.42 1.44
C ASN A 75 0.13 -4.17 1.50
N PHE A 76 0.49 -3.72 2.69
CA PHE A 76 1.29 -2.52 2.91
C PHE A 76 2.77 -2.86 3.09
N THR A 77 3.42 -3.31 2.01
CA THR A 77 4.82 -3.79 2.00
C THR A 77 5.83 -2.86 2.67
N SER A 78 5.71 -1.55 2.50
CA SER A 78 6.59 -0.56 3.14
C SER A 78 6.41 -0.47 4.67
N TYR A 79 5.28 -0.98 5.18
CA TYR A 79 4.90 -0.94 6.59
C TYR A 79 5.10 -2.26 7.32
N TYR A 80 5.49 -3.35 6.63
CA TYR A 80 5.66 -4.66 7.26
C TYR A 80 6.46 -4.64 8.58
N PRO A 81 7.58 -3.89 8.73
CA PRO A 81 8.30 -3.85 9.99
C PRO A 81 7.45 -3.30 11.15
N VAL A 82 6.64 -2.27 10.91
CA VAL A 82 5.78 -1.67 11.94
C VAL A 82 4.50 -2.48 12.14
N THR A 83 3.88 -2.98 11.06
CA THR A 83 2.73 -3.89 11.11
C THR A 83 3.06 -5.12 11.96
N ARG A 84 4.25 -5.69 11.81
CA ARG A 84 4.69 -6.82 12.64
C ARG A 84 4.66 -6.48 14.13
N ARG A 85 5.23 -5.34 14.53
CA ARG A 85 5.25 -4.93 15.94
C ARG A 85 3.84 -4.74 16.49
N ILE A 86 3.01 -3.98 15.76
CA ILE A 86 1.62 -3.72 16.13
C ILE A 86 0.84 -5.03 16.32
N LEU A 87 0.93 -5.95 15.35
CA LEU A 87 0.17 -7.20 15.41
C LEU A 87 0.68 -8.16 16.49
N THR A 88 1.99 -8.19 16.76
CA THR A 88 2.54 -8.95 17.88
C THR A 88 1.99 -8.44 19.22
N ASP A 89 1.95 -7.13 19.42
CA ASP A 89 1.44 -6.53 20.66
C ASP A 89 -0.08 -6.75 20.79
N LEU A 90 -0.83 -6.59 19.68
CA LEU A 90 -2.28 -6.85 19.66
C LEU A 90 -2.62 -8.31 19.92
N LYS A 91 -1.79 -9.27 19.49
CA LYS A 91 -2.00 -10.69 19.79
C LYS A 91 -2.03 -10.96 21.29
N ILE A 92 -1.19 -10.27 22.05
CA ILE A 92 -1.15 -10.37 23.52
C ILE A 92 -2.38 -9.67 24.11
N ALA A 93 -2.68 -8.45 23.66
CA ALA A 93 -3.82 -7.68 24.17
C ALA A 93 -5.18 -8.35 23.91
N TRP A 94 -5.31 -9.11 22.82
CA TRP A 94 -6.55 -9.73 22.38
C TRP A 94 -6.54 -11.26 22.53
N GLU A 95 -5.84 -11.80 23.55
CA GLU A 95 -5.71 -13.24 23.81
C GLU A 95 -7.07 -13.99 23.87
N ASN A 96 -8.14 -13.28 24.25
CA ASN A 96 -9.50 -13.82 24.35
C ASN A 96 -10.29 -13.79 23.02
N GLN A 97 -9.66 -13.43 21.90
CA GLN A 97 -10.30 -13.31 20.59
C GLN A 97 -9.66 -14.27 19.56
N PRO A 98 -10.01 -15.58 19.57
CA PRO A 98 -9.31 -16.59 18.78
C PRO A 98 -9.36 -16.35 17.27
N ARG A 99 -10.45 -15.75 16.76
CA ARG A 99 -10.57 -15.39 15.33
C ARG A 99 -9.61 -14.28 14.92
N ALA A 100 -9.45 -13.24 15.75
CA ALA A 100 -8.50 -12.16 15.49
C ALA A 100 -7.06 -12.68 15.57
N ILE A 101 -6.75 -13.51 16.57
CA ILE A 101 -5.43 -14.13 16.73
C ILE A 101 -5.07 -14.98 15.50
N THR A 102 -6.01 -15.77 14.99
CA THR A 102 -5.79 -16.61 13.80
C THR A 102 -5.39 -15.73 12.61
N GLU A 103 -6.11 -14.63 12.38
CA GLU A 103 -5.80 -13.73 11.26
C GLU A 103 -4.48 -12.97 11.47
N ILE A 104 -4.15 -12.60 12.71
CA ILE A 104 -2.85 -12.04 13.07
C ILE A 104 -1.73 -13.00 12.68
N ASP A 105 -1.85 -14.29 13.05
CA ASP A 105 -0.83 -15.29 12.77
C ASP A 105 -0.65 -15.52 11.27
N LEU A 106 -1.75 -15.59 10.52
CA LEU A 106 -1.71 -15.68 9.05
C LEU A 106 -1.03 -14.47 8.41
N THR A 107 -1.33 -13.28 8.92
CA THR A 107 -0.74 -12.03 8.43
C THR A 107 0.75 -11.93 8.78
N LEU A 108 1.15 -12.29 10.01
CA LEU A 108 2.54 -12.33 10.46
C LEU A 108 3.36 -13.34 9.63
N ASP A 109 2.82 -14.53 9.38
CA ASP A 109 3.44 -15.53 8.50
C ASP A 109 3.63 -14.96 7.09
N PHE A 110 2.60 -14.34 6.51
CA PHE A 110 2.69 -13.75 5.17
C PHE A 110 3.77 -12.67 5.06
N ILE A 111 3.79 -11.69 5.98
CA ILE A 111 4.74 -10.57 5.90
C ILE A 111 6.18 -10.99 6.22
N SER A 112 6.38 -12.12 6.90
CA SER A 112 7.70 -12.66 7.23
C SER A 112 8.42 -13.34 6.07
N ARG A 113 7.66 -13.80 5.06
CA ARG A 113 8.20 -14.56 3.91
C ARG A 113 8.85 -13.65 2.88
N ASN A 114 9.76 -14.19 2.07
CA ASN A 114 10.40 -13.46 0.97
C ASN A 114 9.40 -13.05 -0.13
N TRP A 115 9.78 -12.04 -0.92
CA TRP A 115 8.89 -11.45 -1.94
C TRP A 115 8.31 -12.46 -2.94
N PHE A 116 9.11 -13.45 -3.38
CA PHE A 116 8.66 -14.50 -4.30
C PHE A 116 7.50 -15.33 -3.74
N ILE A 117 7.60 -15.78 -2.49
CA ILE A 117 6.57 -16.59 -1.85
C ILE A 117 5.29 -15.78 -1.67
N ARG A 118 5.40 -14.50 -1.32
CA ARG A 118 4.26 -13.60 -1.18
C ARG A 118 3.54 -13.36 -2.52
N MET A 119 4.28 -13.23 -3.60
CA MET A 119 3.71 -13.07 -4.95
C MET A 119 2.91 -14.32 -5.36
N TYR A 120 3.46 -15.52 -5.15
CA TYR A 120 2.78 -16.79 -5.44
C TYR A 120 1.46 -16.93 -4.66
N ARG A 121 1.49 -16.64 -3.35
CA ARG A 121 0.30 -16.69 -2.49
C ARG A 121 -0.80 -15.71 -2.89
N LYS A 122 -0.43 -14.48 -3.28
CA LYS A 122 -1.38 -13.49 -3.80
C LYS A 122 -2.13 -13.98 -5.04
N LEU A 123 -1.45 -14.70 -5.93
CA LEU A 123 -2.08 -15.27 -7.13
C LEU A 123 -3.09 -16.36 -6.79
N LEU A 124 -2.82 -17.14 -5.74
CA LEU A 124 -3.70 -18.21 -5.28
C LEU A 124 -4.87 -17.74 -4.39
N LYS A 125 -4.92 -16.45 -4.02
CA LYS A 125 -5.89 -15.88 -3.05
C LYS A 125 -5.88 -16.59 -1.69
N ILE A 126 -4.70 -17.10 -1.30
CA ILE A 126 -4.43 -17.71 0.02
C ILE A 126 -3.50 -16.74 0.76
#